data_AF-A0A7V5AKW2-F1
#
_entry.id   AF-A0A7V5AKW2-F1
#
_cell.length_a   1.000
_cell.length_b   1.000
_cell.length_c   1.000
_cell.angle_alpha   90.00
_cell.angle_beta   90.00
_cell.angle_gamma   90.00
#
_symmetry.space_group_name_H-M   'P 1'
#
loop_
_entity.id
_entity.type
_entity.pdbx_description
1 polymer ?
#
loop_
_entity_poly.entity_id
_entity_poly.type
_entity_poly.pdbx_seq_one_letter_code
_entity_poly.pdbx_strand_id
1 'polypeptide(L)'
;MAEELKAIIEALIFAADSPLEVKKIAEITGINDINEIFSHIDALKQEYATRKSGLELVFVAGGFQFRTRPDLAHWVRKLRGSSNTLTPASLETLAIVAYRQPIVKAEIDRIRGVDSGGPLKKLLEK
;
A
#
# COMPACT_ATOMS: atom_id res chain seq x y z
N MET A 1 29.98 12.57 -4.25
CA MET A 1 29.16 13.19 -5.33
C MET A 1 28.09 12.21 -5.84
N ALA A 2 28.32 11.37 -6.87
CA ALA A 2 27.27 10.50 -7.43
C ALA A 2 26.79 9.39 -6.48
N GLU A 3 27.71 8.78 -5.73
CA GLU A 3 27.40 7.71 -4.77
C GLU A 3 26.67 8.23 -3.53
N GLU A 4 26.95 9.49 -3.18
CA GLU A 4 26.32 10.22 -2.09
C GLU A 4 24.88 10.61 -2.45
N LEU A 5 24.64 11.06 -3.68
CA LEU A 5 23.30 11.36 -4.16
C LEU A 5 22.40 10.12 -4.19
N LYS A 6 22.92 8.99 -4.69
CA LYS A 6 22.19 7.73 -4.68
C LYS A 6 21.75 7.34 -3.26
N ALA A 7 22.67 7.45 -2.30
CA ALA A 7 22.38 7.17 -0.89
C ALA A 7 21.34 8.15 -0.29
N ILE A 8 21.40 9.43 -0.67
CA ILE A 8 20.40 10.43 -0.27
C ILE A 8 19.02 10.06 -0.81
N ILE A 9 18.92 9.73 -2.11
CA ILE A 9 17.64 9.33 -2.74
C ILE A 9 17.06 8.07 -2.07
N GLU A 10 17.91 7.08 -1.79
CA GLU A 10 17.52 5.87 -1.06
C GLU A 10 16.95 6.21 0.33
N ALA A 11 17.64 7.05 1.09
CA ALA A 11 17.20 7.48 2.41
C ALA A 11 15.86 8.25 2.36
N LEU A 12 15.69 9.14 1.39
CA LEU A 12 14.46 9.91 1.20
C LEU A 12 13.27 9.00 0.87
N ILE A 13 13.43 8.04 -0.04
CA ILE A 13 12.34 7.13 -0.41
C ILE A 13 12.03 6.15 0.73
N PHE A 14 13.03 5.75 1.51
CA PHE A 14 12.83 4.90 2.69
C PHE A 14 12.08 5.62 3.81
N ALA A 15 12.39 6.90 4.05
CA ALA A 15 11.78 7.70 5.12
C ALA A 15 10.38 8.24 4.77
N ALA A 16 9.96 8.18 3.51
CA ALA A 16 8.68 8.73 3.07
C ALA A 16 7.48 7.83 3.48
N ASP A 17 6.47 8.44 4.10
CA ASP A 17 5.22 7.76 4.47
C ASP A 17 4.33 7.38 3.26
N SER A 18 4.53 8.07 2.14
CA SER A 18 3.80 7.88 0.88
C SER A 18 4.76 7.80 -0.30
N PRO A 19 4.32 7.30 -1.47
CA PRO A 19 5.15 7.31 -2.68
C PRO A 19 5.72 8.71 -2.95
N LEU A 20 7.04 8.80 -3.13
CA LEU A 20 7.76 10.05 -3.25
C LEU A 20 7.94 10.43 -4.72
N GLU A 21 7.41 11.59 -5.11
CA GLU A 21 7.53 12.10 -6.48
C GLU A 21 8.97 12.56 -6.79
N VAL A 22 9.40 12.34 -8.04
CA VAL A 22 10.72 12.78 -8.51
C VAL A 22 10.89 14.30 -8.40
N LYS A 23 9.82 15.07 -8.62
CA LYS A 23 9.83 16.53 -8.43
C LYS A 23 10.16 16.92 -6.99
N LYS A 24 9.66 16.16 -6.01
CA LYS A 24 9.94 16.43 -4.60
C LYS A 24 11.37 16.07 -4.23
N ILE A 25 11.90 14.99 -4.81
CA ILE A 25 13.32 14.62 -4.67
C ILE A 25 14.20 15.75 -5.22
N ALA A 26 13.93 16.23 -6.44
CA ALA A 26 14.63 17.34 -7.07
C ALA A 26 14.64 18.62 -6.20
N GLU A 27 13.49 18.97 -5.63
CA GLU A 27 13.34 20.12 -4.73
C GLU A 27 14.23 19.99 -3.47
N ILE A 28 14.28 18.80 -2.87
CA ILE A 28 15.05 18.55 -1.64
C ILE A 28 16.56 18.47 -1.92
N THR A 29 16.96 17.79 -3.01
CA THR A 29 18.38 17.60 -3.34
C THR A 29 18.98 18.81 -4.07
N GLY A 30 18.15 19.74 -4.56
CA GLY A 30 18.58 20.88 -5.36
C GLY A 30 19.01 20.51 -6.78
N ILE A 31 18.65 19.31 -7.26
CA ILE A 31 19.05 18.80 -8.57
C ILE A 31 17.97 19.10 -9.59
N ASN A 32 18.35 19.89 -10.59
CA ASN A 32 17.44 20.30 -11.65
C ASN A 32 17.30 19.26 -12.77
N ASP A 33 18.28 18.36 -12.92
CA ASP A 33 18.22 17.30 -13.92
C ASP A 33 17.41 16.10 -13.41
N ILE A 34 16.17 16.03 -13.87
CA ILE A 34 15.24 14.94 -13.58
C ILE A 34 15.78 13.59 -14.11
N ASN A 35 16.50 13.59 -15.24
CA ASN A 35 17.03 12.35 -15.82
C ASN A 35 18.16 11.75 -14.97
N GLU A 36 18.97 12.61 -14.34
CA GLU A 36 19.99 12.18 -13.38
C GLU A 36 19.34 11.46 -12.19
N ILE A 37 18.25 12.02 -11.63
CA ILE A 37 17.51 11.40 -10.54
C ILE A 37 16.94 10.03 -10.96
N PHE A 38 16.34 9.94 -12.15
CA PHE A 38 15.85 8.66 -12.68
C PHE A 38 16.98 7.64 -12.85
N SER A 39 18.14 8.05 -13.35
CA SER A 39 19.30 7.18 -13.50
C SER A 39 19.74 6.59 -12.16
N HIS A 40 19.78 7.41 -11.11
CA HIS A 40 20.11 6.94 -9.76
C HIS A 40 19.05 5.98 -9.18
N ILE A 41 17.77 6.26 -9.43
CA ILE A 41 16.66 5.38 -9.03
C ILE A 41 16.74 4.02 -9.74
N ASP A 42 17.06 4.01 -11.04
CA ASP A 42 17.22 2.77 -11.79
C ASP A 42 18.47 1.99 -11.36
N ALA A 43 19.56 2.68 -11.03
CA ALA A 43 20.73 2.05 -10.42
C ALA A 43 20.39 1.39 -9.07
N LEU A 44 19.62 2.07 -8.21
CA LEU A 44 19.13 1.50 -6.95
C LEU A 44 18.26 0.26 -7.17
N LYS A 45 17.33 0.31 -8.14
CA LYS A 45 16.53 -0.87 -8.51
C LYS A 45 17.40 -2.06 -8.89
N GLN A 46 18.41 -1.84 -9.74
CA GLN A 46 19.32 -2.89 -10.17
C GLN A 46 20.15 -3.45 -9.02
N GLU A 47 20.62 -2.60 -8.11
CA GLU A 47 21.40 -3.01 -6.94
C GLU A 47 20.57 -3.90 -6.00
N TYR A 48 19.34 -3.48 -5.69
CA TYR A 48 18.39 -4.26 -4.89
C TYR A 48 18.05 -5.62 -5.55
N ALA A 49 17.89 -5.64 -6.87
CA ALA A 49 17.66 -6.87 -7.62
C ALA A 49 18.90 -7.80 -7.60
N THR A 50 20.09 -7.25 -7.83
CA THR A 50 21.36 -8.00 -7.93
C THR A 50 21.72 -8.67 -6.61
N ARG A 51 21.54 -7.97 -5.48
CA ARG A 51 21.77 -8.55 -4.14
C ARG A 51 20.66 -9.51 -3.68
N LYS A 52 19.66 -9.76 -4.53
CA LYS A 52 18.44 -10.53 -4.19
C LYS A 52 17.76 -10.02 -2.92
N SER A 53 17.69 -8.70 -2.75
CA SER A 53 17.02 -8.06 -1.61
C SER A 53 15.58 -8.54 -1.49
N GLY A 54 15.03 -8.58 -0.27
CA GLY A 54 13.60 -8.80 -0.05
C GLY A 54 12.74 -7.56 -0.31
N LEU A 55 13.39 -6.42 -0.56
CA LEU A 55 12.77 -5.16 -0.90
C LEU A 55 12.97 -4.86 -2.39
N GLU A 56 12.01 -4.14 -2.98
CA GLU A 56 12.06 -3.63 -4.33
C GLU A 56 11.55 -2.18 -4.35
N LEU A 57 12.09 -1.39 -5.28
CA LEU A 57 11.66 -0.01 -5.50
C LEU A 57 10.64 0.00 -6.64
N VAL A 58 9.42 0.47 -6.37
CA VAL A 58 8.32 0.46 -7.35
C VAL A 58 7.83 1.87 -7.65
N PHE A 59 7.30 2.08 -8.85
CA PHE A 59 6.62 3.32 -9.21
C PHE A 59 5.11 3.14 -9.07
N VAL A 60 4.48 3.94 -8.21
CA VAL A 60 3.06 3.84 -7.87
C VAL A 60 2.50 5.21 -7.48
N ALA A 61 1.27 5.50 -7.91
CA ALA A 61 0.59 6.77 -7.63
C ALA A 61 1.42 8.01 -7.97
N GLY A 62 2.24 7.96 -9.03
CA GLY A 62 3.07 9.08 -9.48
C GLY A 62 4.43 9.22 -8.77
N GLY A 63 4.75 8.37 -7.80
CA GLY A 63 6.00 8.41 -7.04
C GLY A 63 6.69 7.06 -6.88
N PHE A 64 7.87 7.06 -6.25
CA PHE A 64 8.64 5.87 -5.92
C PHE A 64 8.48 5.49 -4.46
N GLN A 65 8.42 4.19 -4.18
CA GLN A 65 8.34 3.68 -2.82
C GLN A 65 9.03 2.31 -2.71
N PHE A 66 9.64 2.03 -1.56
CA PHE A 66 10.06 0.68 -1.23
C PHE A 66 8.86 -0.21 -0.89
N ARG A 67 8.86 -1.42 -1.44
CA ARG A 67 7.91 -2.48 -1.10
C ARG A 67 8.63 -3.79 -0.88
N THR A 68 7.99 -4.70 -0.15
CA THR A 68 8.45 -6.09 -0.06
C THR A 68 8.16 -6.81 -1.36
N ARG A 69 9.10 -7.65 -1.80
CA ARG A 69 8.91 -8.44 -3.02
C ARG A 69 7.68 -9.37 -2.95
N PRO A 70 6.95 -9.55 -4.06
CA PRO A 70 5.75 -10.38 -4.09
C PRO A 70 5.98 -11.84 -3.71
N ASP A 71 7.13 -12.43 -4.03
CA ASP A 71 7.46 -13.82 -3.69
C ASP A 71 7.62 -14.06 -2.18
N LEU A 72 7.87 -13.00 -1.41
CA LEU A 72 7.96 -13.04 0.06
C LEU A 72 6.62 -12.74 0.75
N ALA A 73 5.54 -12.56 -0.01
CA ALA A 73 4.22 -12.19 0.53
C ALA A 73 3.72 -13.15 1.61
N HIS A 74 4.04 -14.45 1.52
CA HIS A 74 3.69 -15.44 2.54
C HIS A 74 4.25 -15.08 3.92
N TRP A 75 5.52 -14.67 3.99
CA TRP A 75 6.18 -14.30 5.23
C TRP A 75 5.65 -12.98 5.78
N VAL A 76 5.45 -11.99 4.91
CA VAL A 76 4.87 -10.70 5.29
C VAL A 76 3.45 -10.87 5.84
N ARG A 77 2.65 -11.77 5.27
CA ARG A 77 1.30 -12.09 5.79
C ARG A 77 1.36 -12.72 7.18
N LYS A 78 2.33 -13.60 7.46
CA LYS A 78 2.51 -14.16 8.82
C LYS A 78 2.82 -13.08 9.84
N LEU A 79 3.65 -12.09 9.48
CA LEU A 79 3.98 -10.96 10.35
C LEU A 79 2.76 -10.05 10.60
N ARG A 80 2.04 -9.68 9.53
CA ARG A 80 0.87 -8.79 9.63
C ARG A 80 -0.37 -9.48 10.23
N GLY A 81 -0.34 -10.80 10.36
CA GLY A 81 -1.50 -11.61 10.71
C GLY A 81 -2.52 -11.71 9.56
N SER A 82 -3.65 -12.37 9.83
CA SER A 82 -4.78 -12.36 8.90
C SER A 82 -5.20 -10.91 8.66
N SER A 83 -5.16 -10.46 7.39
CA SER A 83 -5.79 -9.17 7.07
C SER A 83 -7.24 -9.27 7.50
N ASN A 84 -7.70 -8.34 8.32
CA ASN A 84 -9.12 -8.20 8.67
C ASN A 84 -9.92 -7.70 7.46
N THR A 85 -9.73 -8.28 6.27
CA THR A 85 -10.50 -7.96 5.09
C THR A 85 -11.95 -8.33 5.36
N LEU A 86 -12.82 -7.36 5.08
CA LEU A 86 -14.25 -7.60 5.06
C LEU A 86 -14.52 -8.59 3.93
N THR A 87 -15.27 -9.66 4.22
CA THR A 87 -15.70 -10.58 3.17
C THR A 87 -16.68 -9.88 2.24
N PRO A 88 -16.93 -10.37 1.02
CA PRO A 88 -17.97 -9.80 0.16
C PRO A 88 -19.32 -9.65 0.87
N ALA A 89 -19.73 -10.66 1.64
CA ALA A 89 -20.94 -10.60 2.47
C ALA A 89 -20.90 -9.50 3.54
N SER A 90 -19.73 -9.23 4.14
CA SER A 90 -19.54 -8.13 5.09
C SER A 90 -19.61 -6.77 4.41
N LEU A 91 -19.04 -6.64 3.21
CA LEU A 91 -19.09 -5.41 2.42
C LEU A 91 -20.50 -5.09 1.93
N GLU A 92 -21.24 -6.08 1.44
CA GLU A 92 -22.65 -5.92 1.06
C GLU A 92 -23.49 -5.46 2.25
N THR A 93 -23.33 -6.12 3.40
CA THR A 93 -24.03 -5.77 4.64
C THR A 93 -23.69 -4.35 5.07
N LEU A 94 -22.41 -3.97 5.04
CA LEU A 94 -21.95 -2.62 5.35
C LEU A 94 -22.55 -1.58 4.40
N ALA A 95 -22.61 -1.87 3.09
CA ALA A 95 -23.19 -0.97 2.10
C ALA A 95 -24.68 -0.72 2.35
N ILE A 96 -25.45 -1.77 2.69
CA ILE A 96 -26.86 -1.63 3.03
C ILE A 96 -27.05 -0.75 4.26
N VAL A 97 -26.28 -0.98 5.33
CA VAL A 97 -26.33 -0.16 6.55
C VAL A 97 -25.99 1.30 6.23
N ALA A 98 -24.89 1.55 5.52
CA ALA A 98 -24.43 2.91 5.22
C ALA A 98 -25.44 3.74 4.43
N TYR A 99 -26.14 3.12 3.46
CA TYR A 99 -27.11 3.83 2.61
C TYR A 99 -28.53 3.88 3.19
N ARG A 100 -28.88 2.97 4.11
CA ARG A 100 -30.26 2.84 4.63
C ARG A 100 -30.40 3.06 6.13
N GLN A 101 -29.35 3.46 6.84
CA GLN A 101 -29.47 3.81 8.25
C GLN A 101 -30.49 4.95 8.48
N PRO A 102 -31.37 4.84 9.49
CA PRO A 102 -31.48 3.74 10.46
C PRO A 102 -32.22 2.52 9.88
N ILE A 103 -31.64 1.32 10.03
CA ILE A 103 -32.19 0.04 9.53
C ILE A 103 -31.95 -1.09 10.55
N VAL A 104 -32.89 -2.03 10.71
CA VAL A 104 -32.73 -3.18 11.61
C VAL A 104 -32.26 -4.45 10.89
N LYS A 105 -31.65 -5.40 11.61
CA LYS A 105 -31.13 -6.67 11.05
C LYS A 105 -32.15 -7.38 10.16
N ALA A 106 -33.41 -7.46 10.58
CA ALA A 106 -34.45 -8.15 9.81
C ALA A 106 -34.69 -7.52 8.42
N GLU A 107 -34.53 -6.21 8.29
CA GLU A 107 -34.65 -5.50 7.01
C GLU A 107 -33.40 -5.72 6.14
N ILE A 108 -32.21 -5.77 6.76
CA ILE A 108 -30.96 -6.11 6.08
C ILE A 108 -31.03 -7.54 5.52
N ASP A 109 -31.47 -8.50 6.33
CA ASP A 109 -31.66 -9.90 5.91
C ASP A 109 -32.63 -10.01 4.74
N ARG A 110 -33.72 -9.22 4.76
CA ARG A 110 -34.69 -9.16 3.65
C ARG A 110 -34.07 -8.62 2.37
N ILE A 111 -33.26 -7.57 2.45
CA ILE A 111 -32.58 -6.98 1.28
C ILE A 111 -31.53 -7.95 0.71
N ARG A 112 -30.78 -8.63 1.58
CA ARG A 112 -29.74 -9.59 1.18
C ARG A 112 -30.29 -10.95 0.73
N GLY A 113 -31.49 -11.32 1.18
CA GLY A 113 -32.07 -12.63 0.95
C GLY A 113 -31.40 -13.77 1.74
N VAL A 114 -30.45 -13.46 2.62
CA VAL A 114 -29.70 -14.42 3.45
C VAL A 114 -29.36 -13.80 4.81
N ASP A 115 -29.06 -14.63 5.80
CA ASP A 115 -28.69 -14.16 7.14
C ASP A 115 -27.45 -13.25 7.11
N SER A 116 -27.57 -12.09 7.76
CA SER A 116 -26.50 -11.10 7.94
C SER A 116 -25.87 -11.14 9.33
N GLY A 117 -26.19 -12.12 10.18
CA GLY A 117 -25.72 -12.19 11.57
C GLY A 117 -24.20 -12.26 11.69
N GLY A 118 -23.55 -13.15 10.92
CA GLY A 118 -22.09 -13.26 10.86
C GLY A 118 -21.42 -11.96 10.37
N PRO A 119 -21.79 -11.44 9.18
CA PRO A 119 -21.36 -10.13 8.68
C PRO A 119 -21.53 -8.98 9.68
N LEU A 120 -22.71 -8.83 10.30
CA LEU A 120 -22.99 -7.76 11.27
C LEU A 120 -22.12 -7.88 12.51
N LYS A 121 -21.95 -9.08 13.07
CA LYS A 121 -21.06 -9.31 14.20
C LYS A 121 -19.63 -8.88 13.87
N LYS A 122 -19.12 -9.26 12.70
CA LYS A 122 -17.79 -8.88 12.23
C LYS A 122 -17.64 -7.36 12.00
N LEU A 123 -18.70 -6.67 11.62
CA LEU A 123 -18.72 -5.21 11.45
C LEU A 123 -18.76 -4.48 12.79
N LEU A 124 -19.40 -5.05 13.82
CA LEU A 124 -19.46 -4.48 15.19
C LEU A 124 -18.18 -4.72 16.00
N GLU A 125 -17.44 -5.80 15.71
CA GLU A 125 -16.15 -6.10 16.35
C GLU A 125 -14.99 -5.23 15.85
N LYS A 126 -15.25 -4.35 14.86
CA LYS A 126 -14.30 -3.43 14.27
C LYS A 126 -14.64 -1.98 14.57
#